data_AF-A0A7H8Z3B5-F1
#
_entry.id   AF-A0A7H8Z3B5-F1
#
_cell.length_a   1.000
_cell.length_b   1.000
_cell.length_c   1.000
_cell.angle_alpha   90.00
_cell.angle_beta   90.00
_cell.angle_gamma   90.00
#
_symmetry.space_group_name_H-M   'P 1'
#
loop_
_entity.id
_entity.type
_entity.pdbx_description
1 polymer ?
#
loop_
_entity_poly.entity_id
_entity_poly.type
_entity_poly.pdbx_seq_one_letter_code
_entity_poly.pdbx_strand_id
1 'polypeptide(L)'
;MNHSTVAEVLFMGMEGETSGLEVLTTVQSMESLDEYAALQRACEILEYLTAHAMIDVWLGDPVTRDPLPRPGDPKGVQLITPERIKDIVTSDDDRMLVYDTTARGEPLVEAEMGIKRAQRENDLHQNI
;
A
#
# COMPACT_ATOMS: atom_id res chain seq x y z
N MET A 1 5.68 16.89 13.32
CA MET A 1 6.57 16.17 12.39
C MET A 1 5.72 15.89 11.17
N ASN A 2 6.14 16.32 9.98
CA ASN A 2 5.52 15.83 8.76
C ASN A 2 6.36 14.60 8.38
N HIS A 3 5.78 13.41 8.54
CA HIS A 3 6.36 12.18 8.03
C HIS A 3 6.30 12.16 6.50
N SER A 4 7.16 11.36 5.88
CA SER A 4 7.20 11.28 4.42
C SER A 4 5.91 10.65 3.83
N THR A 5 5.56 11.01 2.59
CA THR A 5 4.44 10.38 1.86
C THR A 5 4.59 8.87 1.77
N VAL A 6 5.83 8.37 1.65
CA VAL A 6 6.13 6.93 1.61
C VAL A 6 5.77 6.26 2.93
N ALA A 7 6.08 6.92 4.06
CA ALA A 7 5.70 6.42 5.38
C ALA A 7 4.18 6.43 5.56
N GLU A 8 3.46 7.46 5.07
CA GLU A 8 2.00 7.48 5.11
C GLU A 8 1.38 6.33 4.31
N VAL A 9 1.88 6.07 3.10
CA VAL A 9 1.41 4.95 2.27
C VAL A 9 1.63 3.62 3.01
N LEU A 10 2.80 3.40 3.62
CA LEU A 10 3.00 2.19 4.43
C LEU A 10 2.09 2.14 5.68
N PHE A 11 1.83 3.28 6.31
CA PHE A 11 0.93 3.34 7.47
C PHE A 11 -0.50 2.99 7.10
N MET A 12 -1.01 3.48 5.96
CA MET A 12 -2.34 3.13 5.45
C MET A 12 -2.50 1.62 5.31
N GLY A 13 -1.53 0.95 4.66
CA GLY A 13 -1.53 -0.51 4.55
C GLY A 13 -1.49 -1.22 5.91
N MET A 14 -0.74 -0.68 6.88
CA MET A 14 -0.63 -1.27 8.22
C MET A 14 -1.94 -1.16 9.03
N GLU A 15 -2.72 -0.10 8.83
CA GLU A 15 -4.05 0.06 9.44
C GLU A 15 -5.13 -0.79 8.76
N GLY A 16 -4.87 -1.22 7.52
CA GLY A 16 -5.68 -2.19 6.78
C GLY A 16 -5.41 -2.20 5.28
N GLU A 17 -5.94 -3.20 4.60
CA GLU A 17 -5.86 -3.34 3.14
C GLU A 17 -6.27 -2.04 2.46
N THR A 18 -5.43 -1.50 1.57
CA THR A 18 -5.60 -0.17 0.97
C THR A 18 -5.55 -0.25 -0.55
N SER A 19 -6.33 0.59 -1.23
CA SER A 19 -6.38 0.65 -2.69
C SER A 19 -5.38 1.60 -3.34
N GLY A 20 -5.10 1.40 -4.62
CA GLY A 20 -4.33 2.35 -5.43
C GLY A 20 -4.94 3.77 -5.48
N LEU A 21 -6.27 3.89 -5.49
CA LEU A 21 -6.96 5.19 -5.55
C LEU A 21 -6.81 5.98 -4.26
N GLU A 22 -6.86 5.29 -3.11
CA GLU A 22 -6.59 5.90 -1.80
C GLU A 22 -5.14 6.43 -1.76
N VAL A 23 -4.16 5.67 -2.29
CA VAL A 23 -2.76 6.13 -2.40
C VAL A 23 -2.63 7.37 -3.29
N LEU A 24 -3.28 7.37 -4.47
CA LEU A 24 -3.28 8.53 -5.36
C LEU A 24 -3.79 9.79 -4.66
N THR A 25 -4.90 9.67 -3.93
CA THR A 25 -5.51 10.79 -3.21
C THR A 25 -4.60 11.30 -2.09
N THR A 26 -3.96 10.39 -1.34
CA THR A 26 -2.99 10.74 -0.30
C THR A 26 -1.78 11.46 -0.87
N VAL A 27 -1.16 10.93 -1.94
CA VAL A 27 -0.01 11.54 -2.61
C VAL A 27 -0.35 12.93 -3.13
N GLN A 28 -1.51 13.06 -3.79
CA GLN A 28 -1.98 14.35 -4.31
C GLN A 28 -2.13 15.39 -3.19
N SER A 29 -2.72 14.99 -2.06
CA SER A 29 -2.94 15.88 -0.91
C SER A 29 -1.64 16.25 -0.19
N MET A 30 -0.78 15.26 0.11
CA MET A 30 0.43 15.49 0.91
C MET A 30 1.51 16.25 0.14
N GLU A 31 1.66 15.97 -1.16
CA GLU A 31 2.68 16.60 -2.00
C GLU A 31 2.13 17.79 -2.80
N SER A 32 0.83 18.12 -2.66
CA SER A 32 0.16 19.22 -3.39
C SER A 32 0.37 19.17 -4.90
N LEU A 33 0.25 17.96 -5.47
CA LEU A 33 0.49 17.69 -6.90
C LEU A 33 -0.80 17.80 -7.71
N ASP A 34 -0.67 18.05 -9.02
CA ASP A 34 -1.77 17.81 -9.94
C ASP A 34 -2.00 16.30 -10.15
N GLU A 35 -3.12 15.93 -10.77
CA GLU A 35 -3.51 14.53 -10.94
C GLU A 35 -2.46 13.71 -11.69
N TYR A 36 -1.82 14.28 -12.72
CA TYR A 36 -0.85 13.57 -13.54
C TYR A 36 0.44 13.30 -12.76
N ALA A 37 0.97 14.33 -12.09
CA ALA A 37 2.15 14.21 -11.26
C ALA A 37 1.90 13.29 -10.04
N ALA A 38 0.72 13.38 -9.42
CA ALA A 38 0.33 12.52 -8.32
C ALA A 38 0.24 11.05 -8.74
N LEU A 39 -0.29 10.78 -9.94
CA LEU A 39 -0.37 9.43 -10.50
C LEU A 39 1.01 8.82 -10.74
N GLN A 40 1.91 9.57 -11.39
CA GLN A 40 3.27 9.10 -11.61
C GLN A 40 3.96 8.83 -10.27
N ARG A 41 3.80 9.74 -9.30
CA ARG A 41 4.38 9.61 -7.98
C ARG A 41 3.81 8.41 -7.20
N ALA A 42 2.51 8.16 -7.29
CA ALA A 42 1.86 6.99 -6.69
C ALA A 42 2.40 5.68 -7.27
N CYS A 43 2.57 5.60 -8.60
CA CYS A 43 3.24 4.45 -9.24
C CYS A 43 4.65 4.25 -8.65
N GLU A 44 5.48 5.28 -8.66
CA GLU A 44 6.87 5.20 -8.18
C GLU A 44 6.96 4.70 -6.73
N ILE A 45 6.07 5.17 -5.84
CA ILE A 45 6.04 4.74 -4.44
C ILE A 45 5.64 3.26 -4.36
N LEU A 46 4.54 2.85 -4.99
CA LEU A 46 4.06 1.47 -4.92
C LEU A 46 5.04 0.48 -5.57
N GLU A 47 5.65 0.84 -6.70
CA GLU A 47 6.68 0.03 -7.36
C GLU A 47 7.89 -0.15 -6.44
N TYR A 48 8.37 0.94 -5.81
CA TYR A 48 9.50 0.89 -4.88
C TYR A 48 9.19 -0.03 -3.69
N LEU A 49 8.05 0.18 -3.03
CA LEU A 49 7.66 -0.59 -1.85
C LEU A 49 7.46 -2.08 -2.20
N THR A 50 6.84 -2.38 -3.33
CA THR A 50 6.64 -3.74 -3.82
C THR A 50 7.97 -4.41 -4.16
N ALA A 51 8.86 -3.72 -4.87
CA ALA A 51 10.18 -4.24 -5.24
C ALA A 51 11.07 -4.55 -4.02
N HIS A 52 10.86 -3.83 -2.92
CA HIS A 52 11.56 -4.05 -1.65
C HIS A 52 10.82 -4.99 -0.70
N ALA A 53 9.71 -5.60 -1.15
CA ALA A 53 8.84 -6.47 -0.35
C ALA A 53 8.42 -5.79 0.97
N MET A 54 8.15 -4.49 0.93
CA MET A 54 7.60 -3.74 2.06
C MET A 54 6.06 -3.78 2.05
N ILE A 55 5.46 -3.98 0.89
CA ILE A 55 4.02 -4.24 0.71
C ILE A 55 3.82 -5.51 -0.10
N ASP A 56 2.71 -6.20 0.15
CA ASP A 56 2.16 -7.23 -0.73
C ASP A 56 1.02 -6.62 -1.55
N VAL A 57 0.97 -6.91 -2.84
CA VAL A 57 0.00 -6.31 -3.79
C VAL A 57 -0.79 -7.41 -4.51
N TRP A 58 -2.08 -7.17 -4.74
CA TRP A 58 -2.94 -8.08 -5.48
C TRP A 58 -4.10 -7.36 -6.20
N LEU A 59 -4.79 -8.10 -7.07
CA LEU A 59 -6.06 -7.67 -7.67
C LEU A 59 -7.20 -8.21 -6.82
N GLY A 60 -7.92 -7.30 -6.16
CA GLY A 60 -8.95 -7.62 -5.19
C GLY A 60 -10.37 -7.30 -5.64
N ASP A 61 -11.34 -7.86 -4.92
CA ASP A 61 -12.75 -7.47 -5.03
C ASP A 61 -12.92 -5.99 -4.61
N PRO A 62 -13.60 -5.14 -5.40
CA PRO A 62 -13.76 -3.72 -5.05
C PRO A 62 -14.54 -3.46 -3.75
N VAL A 63 -15.30 -4.45 -3.26
CA VAL A 63 -16.11 -4.35 -2.05
C VAL A 63 -15.40 -4.99 -0.86
N THR A 64 -14.94 -6.24 -1.01
CA THR A 64 -14.35 -6.98 0.11
C THR A 64 -12.83 -6.84 0.22
N ARG A 65 -12.18 -6.31 -0.82
CA ARG A 65 -10.71 -6.21 -0.98
C ARG A 65 -10.00 -7.57 -1.06
N ASP A 66 -10.72 -8.68 -0.88
CA ASP A 66 -10.18 -10.04 -0.94
C ASP A 66 -9.51 -10.33 -2.31
N PRO A 67 -8.40 -11.10 -2.34
CA PRO A 67 -7.76 -11.49 -3.58
C PRO A 67 -8.68 -12.29 -4.53
N LEU A 68 -8.75 -11.85 -5.79
CA LEU A 68 -9.50 -12.51 -6.86
C LEU A 68 -8.55 -12.97 -8.00
N PRO A 69 -7.76 -14.03 -7.80
CA PRO A 69 -6.76 -14.47 -8.77
C PRO A 69 -7.38 -15.07 -10.03
N ARG A 70 -6.83 -14.71 -11.19
CA ARG A 70 -7.16 -15.26 -12.51
C ARG A 70 -5.92 -15.85 -13.20
N PRO A 71 -6.09 -16.88 -14.05
CA PRO A 71 -4.98 -17.41 -14.84
C PRO A 71 -4.34 -16.33 -15.71
N GLY A 72 -3.01 -16.21 -15.61
CA GLY A 72 -2.24 -15.25 -16.41
C GLY A 72 -2.12 -13.85 -15.79
N ASP A 73 -2.62 -13.64 -14.56
CA ASP A 73 -2.46 -12.34 -13.89
C ASP A 73 -0.99 -11.93 -13.74
N PRO A 74 -0.70 -10.62 -13.88
CA PRO A 74 0.60 -10.08 -13.51
C PRO A 74 0.88 -10.26 -12.02
N LYS A 75 2.15 -10.14 -11.62
CA LYS A 75 2.56 -10.28 -10.22
C LYS A 75 3.52 -9.17 -9.80
N GLY A 76 3.48 -8.85 -8.50
CA GLY A 76 4.36 -7.86 -7.89
C GLY A 76 4.26 -6.52 -8.62
N VAL A 77 5.42 -5.93 -8.96
CA VAL A 77 5.52 -4.62 -9.60
C VAL A 77 4.71 -4.53 -10.91
N GLN A 78 4.50 -5.63 -11.62
CA GLN A 78 3.72 -5.63 -12.88
C GLN A 78 2.22 -5.32 -12.67
N LEU A 79 1.73 -5.40 -11.43
CA LEU A 79 0.37 -5.00 -11.07
C LEU A 79 0.22 -3.48 -10.97
N ILE A 80 1.32 -2.74 -10.85
CA ILE A 80 1.31 -1.29 -10.66
C ILE A 80 1.25 -0.62 -12.03
N THR A 81 0.05 -0.22 -12.44
CA THR A 81 -0.15 0.59 -13.66
C THR A 81 -1.01 1.81 -13.35
N PRO A 82 -0.88 2.90 -14.13
CA PRO A 82 -1.71 4.09 -13.98
C PRO A 82 -3.22 3.79 -13.94
N GLU A 83 -3.69 2.87 -14.78
CA GLU A 83 -5.10 2.47 -14.88
C GLU A 83 -5.58 1.77 -13.60
N ARG A 84 -4.73 0.91 -13.04
CA ARG A 84 -5.02 0.18 -11.80
C ARG A 84 -4.98 1.08 -10.57
N ILE A 85 -4.09 2.08 -10.56
CA ILE A 85 -4.05 3.09 -9.48
C ILE A 85 -5.30 3.97 -9.51
N LYS A 86 -5.77 4.37 -10.69
CA LYS A 86 -7.01 5.15 -10.82
C LYS A 86 -8.28 4.37 -10.54
N ASP A 87 -8.17 3.09 -10.19
CA ASP A 87 -9.29 2.18 -9.99
C ASP A 87 -10.26 2.18 -11.18
N ILE A 88 -9.71 2.26 -12.39
CA ILE A 88 -10.51 2.17 -13.61
C ILE A 88 -10.90 0.72 -13.81
N VAL A 89 -12.01 0.34 -13.18
CA VAL A 89 -12.72 -0.90 -13.46
C VAL A 89 -13.28 -0.83 -14.88
N THR A 90 -12.90 -1.79 -15.71
CA THR A 90 -13.36 -1.92 -17.09
C THR A 90 -14.33 -3.10 -17.22
N SER A 91 -15.03 -3.21 -18.35
CA SER A 91 -15.83 -4.41 -18.63
C SER A 91 -15.03 -5.71 -18.63
N ASP A 92 -13.73 -5.61 -18.86
CA ASP A 92 -12.83 -6.74 -19.06
C ASP A 92 -12.11 -7.13 -17.77
N ASP A 93 -12.00 -6.19 -16.82
CA ASP A 93 -11.45 -6.43 -15.49
C ASP A 93 -12.11 -5.53 -14.44
N ASP A 94 -12.83 -6.18 -13.54
CA ASP A 94 -13.65 -5.67 -12.45
C ASP A 94 -12.93 -5.65 -11.10
N ARG A 95 -11.62 -5.91 -11.07
CA ARG A 95 -10.81 -5.97 -9.86
C ARG A 95 -10.02 -4.68 -9.66
N MET A 96 -9.84 -4.29 -8.41
CA MET A 96 -9.03 -3.13 -8.05
C MET A 96 -7.62 -3.54 -7.60
N LEU A 97 -6.66 -2.62 -7.67
CA LEU A 97 -5.35 -2.83 -7.03
C LEU A 97 -5.47 -2.59 -5.53
N VAL A 98 -5.10 -3.60 -4.75
CA VAL A 98 -5.05 -3.57 -3.29
C VAL A 98 -3.64 -3.91 -2.82
N TYR A 99 -3.25 -3.37 -1.67
CA TYR A 99 -2.04 -3.77 -0.97
C TYR A 99 -2.22 -3.79 0.55
N ASP A 100 -1.30 -4.50 1.21
CA ASP A 100 -1.13 -4.52 2.65
C ASP A 100 0.36 -4.36 2.99
N THR A 101 0.66 -3.74 4.13
CA THR A 101 2.02 -3.53 4.61
C THR A 101 2.55 -4.80 5.25
N THR A 102 3.68 -5.27 4.74
CA THR A 102 4.35 -6.46 5.30
C THR A 102 5.13 -6.12 6.56
N ALA A 103 5.53 -7.17 7.29
CA ALA A 103 6.46 -7.05 8.43
C ALA A 103 7.80 -6.36 8.10
N ARG A 104 8.18 -6.27 6.81
CA ARG A 104 9.40 -5.55 6.38
C ARG A 104 9.16 -4.05 6.19
N GLY A 105 7.93 -3.63 5.93
CA GLY A 105 7.53 -2.22 5.84
C GLY A 105 7.27 -1.58 7.21
N GLU A 106 6.79 -2.37 8.19
CA GLU A 106 6.48 -1.92 9.56
C GLU A 106 7.60 -1.04 10.20
N PRO A 107 8.90 -1.39 10.16
CA PRO A 107 9.92 -0.61 10.85
C PRO A 107 10.06 0.84 10.35
N LEU A 108 9.79 1.09 9.07
CA LEU A 108 9.82 2.45 8.53
C LEU A 108 8.64 3.28 9.05
N VAL A 109 7.46 2.67 9.17
CA VAL A 109 6.28 3.28 9.78
C VAL A 109 6.57 3.62 11.24
N GLU A 110 7.09 2.67 12.02
CA GLU A 110 7.44 2.89 13.43
C GLU A 110 8.43 4.06 13.62
N ALA A 111 9.44 4.14 12.76
CA ALA A 111 10.46 5.17 12.81
C ALA A 111 9.94 6.57 12.47
N GLU A 112 9.10 6.69 11.43
CA GLU A 112 8.63 7.97 10.90
C GLU A 112 7.38 8.49 11.64
N MET A 113 6.49 7.58 12.06
CA MET A 113 5.24 7.92 12.75
C MET A 113 5.39 8.03 14.26
N GLY A 114 6.55 7.63 14.82
CA GLY A 114 6.76 7.58 16.26
C GLY A 114 5.89 6.54 16.98
N ILE A 115 5.36 5.56 16.23
CA ILE A 115 4.62 4.42 16.77
C ILE A 115 5.66 3.47 17.38
N LYS A 116 5.95 3.66 18.67
CA LYS A 116 6.79 2.71 19.41
C LYS A 116 6.02 1.40 19.54
N ARG A 117 6.72 0.28 19.30
CA ARG A 117 6.30 -1.09 19.57
C ARG A 117 6.01 -1.34 21.06
N ALA A 118 4.98 -0.72 21.61
CA ALA A 118 4.52 -0.95 22.96
C ALA A 118 3.65 -2.21 22.99
N GLN A 119 4.25 -3.40 22.78
CA GLN A 119 3.75 -4.75 23.15
C GLN A 119 4.45 -5.86 22.34
N ARG A 120 5.72 -6.19 22.65
CA ARG A 120 6.25 -7.56 22.47
C ARG A 120 7.27 -7.99 23.54
N GLU A 121 7.40 -7.26 24.64
CA GLU A 121 8.27 -7.66 25.77
C GLU A 121 7.51 -8.25 26.96
N ASN A 122 6.18 -8.11 27.03
CA ASN A 122 5.37 -8.63 28.14
C ASN A 122 5.01 -10.12 28.03
N ASP A 123 5.08 -10.74 26.84
CA ASP A 123 4.77 -12.18 26.70
C ASP A 123 6.00 -13.09 26.89
N LEU A 124 7.21 -12.52 26.89
CA LEU A 124 8.46 -13.27 27.15
C LEU A 124 8.83 -13.33 28.63
N HIS A 125 8.19 -12.55 29.50
CA HIS A 125 8.49 -12.49 30.94
C HIS A 125 7.43 -13.15 31.84
N GLN A 126 6.39 -13.77 31.28
CA GLN A 126 5.34 -14.47 32.03
C GLN A 126 5.50 -16.01 32.04
N ASN A 127 6.57 -16.56 31.46
CA ASN A 127 6.83 -18.01 31.42
C ASN A 127 8.14 -18.43 32.13
N ILE A 128 8.53 -17.74 33.21
CA ILE A 128 9.56 -18.23 34.15
C ILE A 128 8.92 -18.55 35.50
#